data_AF-A0A0R3SLM6-F1
#
_entry.id   AF-A0A0R3SLM6-F1
#
_cell.length_a   1.000
_cell.length_b   1.000
_cell.length_c   1.000
_cell.angle_alpha   90.00
_cell.angle_beta   90.00
_cell.angle_gamma   90.00
#
_symmetry.space_group_name_H-M   'P 1'
#
loop_
_entity.id
_entity.type
_entity.pdbx_description
1 polymer ?
#
loop_
_entity_poly.entity_id
_entity_poly.type
_entity_poly.pdbx_seq_one_letter_code
_entity_poly.pdbx_strand_id
1 'polypeptide(L)'
;MLTFLLRNSCKNVRAVTLTTKLKLTKSLLFRMPKRHQVTYVDPITRGIPDGVQRKVGYWLMGMAGLTFGAIVIGGVTRLTESGLSMVDWHPFKEVPPRTEEQWLEEFEKYKQFPEYEHVVREHGEMTLSRFKFIWHMEWGHRQWGRLIGVAYAIPAALFWYKGYFNKGMKIRVACYGALIGFQGLLGWYMVRSGLKAPPRPAGLDPNEEFVGVPRVSHYRLAAHLSTAAILYSLFLWSGFSHLLKHPNIVRFPQVRNLKILGHSTKALMFTALIFGEIFYLFNCIGSTFMISIVEIVTHQSWFAKKLLIEN
;
A
#
# COMPACT_ATOMS: atom_id res chain seq x y z
N MET A 1 -32.86 -63.46 60.32
CA MET A 1 -31.52 -64.03 60.55
C MET A 1 -30.71 -63.80 59.31
N LEU A 2 -29.82 -62.80 59.39
CA LEU A 2 -28.63 -62.60 58.58
C LEU A 2 -28.83 -62.59 57.04
N THR A 3 -28.91 -61.43 56.40
CA THR A 3 -27.75 -60.72 55.79
C THR A 3 -26.57 -61.61 55.43
N PHE A 4 -25.97 -61.29 54.27
CA PHE A 4 -24.64 -61.73 53.86
C PHE A 4 -24.66 -63.21 53.44
N LEU A 5 -24.88 -63.53 52.18
CA LEU A 5 -23.89 -63.48 51.10
C LEU A 5 -24.71 -63.83 49.85
N LEU A 6 -24.83 -63.00 48.83
CA LEU A 6 -24.02 -63.17 47.62
C LEU A 6 -24.33 -62.01 46.67
N ARG A 7 -24.05 -60.80 47.15
CA ARG A 7 -23.70 -59.68 46.27
C ARG A 7 -22.26 -59.92 45.85
N ASN A 8 -22.04 -60.52 44.67
CA ASN A 8 -20.89 -60.28 43.79
C ASN A 8 -20.82 -61.35 42.70
N SER A 9 -21.27 -61.01 41.50
CA SER A 9 -20.36 -61.09 40.35
C SER A 9 -21.02 -60.47 39.14
N CYS A 10 -20.60 -59.23 38.90
CA CYS A 10 -20.25 -58.75 37.57
C CYS A 10 -19.90 -59.91 36.62
N LYS A 11 -20.49 -59.93 35.43
CA LYS A 11 -19.80 -60.08 34.13
C LYS A 11 -20.75 -60.57 33.04
N ASN A 12 -20.67 -59.85 31.91
CA ASN A 12 -20.79 -60.37 30.55
C ASN A 12 -22.19 -60.83 30.09
N VAL A 13 -22.63 -60.66 28.85
CA VAL A 13 -22.17 -60.02 27.62
C VAL A 13 -23.43 -59.99 26.73
N ARG A 14 -23.52 -58.95 25.88
CA ARG A 14 -24.44 -58.72 24.74
C ARG A 14 -25.24 -59.92 24.20
N ALA A 15 -26.52 -59.68 23.90
CA ALA A 15 -27.20 -60.20 22.70
C ALA A 15 -28.32 -59.22 22.25
N VAL A 16 -28.15 -58.56 21.10
CA VAL A 16 -28.86 -58.80 19.82
C VAL A 16 -30.20 -58.04 19.69
N THR A 17 -30.12 -57.00 18.86
CA THR A 17 -31.08 -56.39 17.93
C THR A 17 -32.51 -56.95 17.86
N LEU A 18 -33.53 -56.11 18.06
CA LEU A 18 -34.70 -56.09 17.16
C LEU A 18 -35.47 -54.75 17.25
N THR A 19 -35.86 -54.29 16.07
CA THR A 19 -36.53 -53.05 15.70
C THR A 19 -37.95 -52.89 16.28
N THR A 20 -38.26 -51.73 16.84
CA THR A 20 -39.67 -51.26 16.93
C THR A 20 -39.79 -49.77 16.64
N LYS A 21 -40.71 -49.48 15.72
CA LYS A 21 -41.02 -48.21 15.08
C LYS A 21 -41.32 -47.08 16.07
N LEU A 22 -40.50 -46.04 16.10
CA LEU A 22 -40.91 -44.72 16.56
C LEU A 22 -41.28 -43.87 15.34
N LYS A 23 -42.59 -43.68 15.13
CA LYS A 23 -43.15 -42.65 14.26
C LYS A 23 -42.67 -41.29 14.79
N LEU A 24 -41.54 -40.80 14.26
CA LEU A 24 -41.10 -39.44 14.53
C LEU A 24 -42.02 -38.49 13.77
N THR A 25 -42.88 -37.82 14.52
CA THR A 25 -43.81 -36.80 14.05
C THR A 25 -43.06 -35.76 13.20
N LYS A 26 -43.50 -35.58 11.96
CA LYS A 26 -43.09 -34.53 11.01
C LYS A 26 -43.45 -33.10 11.45
N SER A 27 -43.65 -32.84 12.75
CA SER A 27 -44.05 -31.52 13.28
C SER A 27 -42.90 -30.69 13.85
N LEU A 28 -41.67 -31.22 13.88
CA LEU A 28 -40.43 -30.47 14.09
C LEU A 28 -39.69 -30.26 12.77
N LEU A 29 -40.41 -29.85 11.72
CA LEU A 29 -39.78 -29.15 10.61
C LEU A 29 -39.26 -27.83 11.19
N PHE A 30 -37.99 -27.88 11.57
CA PHE A 30 -37.12 -26.74 11.83
C PHE A 30 -37.58 -25.58 10.95
N ARG A 31 -38.22 -24.58 11.56
CA ARG A 31 -38.45 -23.29 10.92
C ARG A 31 -37.05 -22.72 10.71
N MET A 32 -36.45 -23.03 9.57
CA MET A 32 -35.15 -22.51 9.19
C MET A 32 -35.23 -20.99 9.37
N PRO A 33 -34.37 -20.39 10.22
CA PRO A 33 -34.39 -18.95 10.36
C PRO A 33 -34.23 -18.34 8.96
N LYS A 34 -35.10 -17.40 8.60
CA LYS A 34 -35.01 -16.64 7.35
C LYS A 34 -33.54 -16.26 7.18
N ARG A 35 -32.93 -16.77 6.11
CA ARG A 35 -31.55 -16.47 5.72
C ARG A 35 -31.42 -14.95 5.66
N HIS A 36 -30.79 -14.35 6.67
CA HIS A 36 -30.63 -12.90 6.71
C HIS A 36 -29.69 -12.51 5.56
N GLN A 37 -30.29 -12.05 4.47
CA GLN A 37 -29.61 -11.31 3.42
C GLN A 37 -29.15 -9.98 4.04
N VAL A 38 -27.97 -9.97 4.66
CA VAL A 38 -27.38 -8.73 5.15
C VAL A 38 -26.82 -8.02 3.92
N THR A 39 -27.54 -7.03 3.39
CA THR A 39 -26.99 -6.05 2.45
C THR A 39 -25.77 -5.41 3.11
N TYR A 40 -24.58 -5.74 2.63
CA TYR A 40 -23.37 -5.01 3.02
C TYR A 40 -23.33 -3.71 2.22
N VAL A 41 -24.18 -2.75 2.58
CA VAL A 41 -23.97 -1.37 2.17
C VAL A 41 -22.74 -0.91 2.94
N ASP A 42 -21.65 -0.59 2.22
CA ASP A 42 -20.44 -0.05 2.84
C ASP A 42 -20.86 1.13 3.72
N PRO A 43 -20.52 1.14 5.02
CA PRO A 43 -20.94 2.20 5.93
C PRO A 43 -20.65 3.62 5.42
N ILE A 44 -19.69 3.79 4.51
CA ILE A 44 -19.32 5.10 3.93
C ILE A 44 -20.25 5.61 2.83
N THR A 45 -21.04 4.74 2.19
CA THR A 45 -21.95 5.10 1.10
C THR A 45 -23.41 5.19 1.56
N ARG A 46 -23.69 4.75 2.79
CA ARG A 46 -25.03 4.74 3.37
C ARG A 46 -25.63 6.15 3.41
N GLY A 47 -26.82 6.29 2.82
CA GLY A 47 -27.63 7.51 2.85
C GLY A 47 -27.20 8.59 1.86
N ILE A 48 -26.26 8.31 0.96
CA ILE A 48 -25.80 9.25 -0.06
C ILE A 48 -26.54 8.94 -1.39
N PRO A 49 -27.07 9.94 -2.11
CA PRO A 49 -27.70 9.71 -3.42
C PRO A 49 -26.70 9.11 -4.44
N ASP A 50 -27.16 8.18 -5.27
CA ASP A 50 -26.33 7.47 -6.27
C ASP A 50 -25.47 8.40 -7.14
N GLY A 51 -26.04 9.53 -7.59
CA GLY A 51 -25.32 10.51 -8.41
C GLY A 51 -24.17 11.20 -7.67
N VAL A 52 -24.34 11.49 -6.38
CA VAL A 52 -23.30 12.07 -5.51
C VAL A 52 -22.25 11.02 -5.20
N GLN A 53 -22.68 9.79 -4.88
CA GLN A 53 -21.79 8.66 -4.62
C GLN A 53 -20.83 8.42 -5.80
N ARG A 54 -21.32 8.45 -7.05
CA ARG A 54 -20.47 8.30 -8.24
C ARG A 54 -19.47 9.43 -8.41
N LYS A 55 -19.85 10.70 -8.16
CA LYS A 55 -18.94 11.85 -8.24
C LYS A 55 -17.78 11.71 -7.25
N VAL A 56 -18.08 11.32 -6.01
CA VAL A 56 -17.08 11.04 -4.98
C VAL A 56 -16.19 9.87 -5.40
N GLY A 57 -16.79 8.80 -5.96
CA GLY A 57 -16.06 7.65 -6.47
C GLY A 57 -15.05 7.99 -7.58
N TYR A 58 -15.45 8.75 -8.60
CA TYR A 58 -14.54 9.16 -9.68
C TYR A 58 -13.42 10.07 -9.19
N TRP A 59 -13.72 10.97 -8.25
CA TRP A 59 -12.68 11.80 -7.61
C TRP A 59 -11.64 10.92 -6.89
N LEU A 60 -12.09 9.95 -6.09
CA LEU A 60 -11.19 9.02 -5.38
C LEU A 60 -10.37 8.16 -6.36
N MET A 61 -10.95 7.72 -7.48
CA MET A 61 -10.22 7.02 -8.54
C MET A 61 -9.18 7.92 -9.23
N GLY A 62 -9.51 9.19 -9.47
CA GLY A 62 -8.57 10.19 -9.95
C GLY A 62 -7.40 10.37 -8.97
N MET A 63 -7.68 10.45 -7.67
CA MET A 63 -6.64 10.50 -6.63
C MET A 63 -5.78 9.24 -6.60
N ALA A 64 -6.37 8.06 -6.78
CA ALA A 64 -5.61 6.82 -6.90
C ALA A 64 -4.66 6.87 -8.12
N GLY A 65 -5.14 7.33 -9.27
CA GLY A 65 -4.31 7.51 -10.47
C GLY A 65 -3.16 8.49 -10.27
N LEU A 66 -3.43 9.65 -9.65
CA LEU A 66 -2.40 10.64 -9.35
C LEU A 66 -1.34 10.10 -8.38
N THR A 67 -1.75 9.41 -7.31
CA THR A 67 -0.82 8.79 -6.35
C THR A 67 0.01 7.68 -7.00
N PHE A 68 -0.58 6.87 -7.87
CA PHE A 68 0.17 5.88 -8.64
C PHE A 68 1.21 6.54 -9.56
N GLY A 69 0.82 7.61 -10.27
CA GLY A 69 1.75 8.41 -11.07
C GLY A 69 2.91 8.97 -10.24
N ALA A 70 2.63 9.44 -9.01
CA ALA A 70 3.68 9.90 -8.10
C ALA A 70 4.65 8.79 -7.71
N ILE A 71 4.15 7.59 -7.41
CA ILE A 71 4.98 6.43 -7.10
C ILE A 71 5.90 6.08 -8.28
N VAL A 72 5.38 6.07 -9.51
CA VAL A 72 6.18 5.80 -10.71
C VAL A 72 7.24 6.89 -10.93
N ILE A 73 6.86 8.16 -10.90
CA ILE A 73 7.78 9.29 -11.08
C ILE A 73 8.86 9.27 -9.99
N GLY A 74 8.49 8.99 -8.73
CA GLY A 74 9.43 8.88 -7.61
C GLY A 74 10.39 7.70 -7.78
N GLY A 75 9.89 6.55 -8.26
CA GLY A 75 10.72 5.40 -8.61
C GLY A 75 11.74 5.73 -9.70
N VAL A 76 11.32 6.41 -10.78
CA VAL A 76 12.24 6.89 -11.81
C VAL A 76 13.26 7.87 -11.23
N THR A 77 12.81 8.85 -10.44
CA THR A 77 13.67 9.86 -9.79
C THR A 77 14.75 9.22 -8.91
N ARG A 78 14.44 8.08 -8.28
CA ARG A 78 15.40 7.29 -7.50
C ARG A 78 16.38 6.51 -8.38
N LEU A 79 15.89 5.87 -9.44
CA LEU A 79 16.70 5.11 -10.40
C LEU A 79 17.64 6.00 -11.22
N THR A 80 17.26 7.25 -11.47
CA THR A 80 18.09 8.25 -12.14
C THR A 80 18.97 9.04 -11.17
N GLU A 81 18.93 8.69 -9.88
CA GLU A 81 19.70 9.33 -8.80
C GLU A 81 19.54 10.85 -8.74
N SER A 82 18.34 11.32 -9.06
CA SER A 82 18.00 12.75 -9.10
C SER A 82 17.43 13.28 -7.78
N GLY A 83 17.41 12.49 -6.72
CA GLY A 83 16.65 12.80 -5.50
C GLY A 83 17.23 13.92 -4.61
N LEU A 84 18.44 14.40 -4.90
CA LEU A 84 19.12 15.48 -4.17
C LEU A 84 19.68 16.57 -5.10
N SER A 85 19.24 16.59 -6.37
CA SER A 85 19.65 17.55 -7.38
C SER A 85 19.17 18.98 -7.14
N MET A 86 18.11 19.16 -6.33
CA MET A 86 17.51 20.44 -5.99
C MET A 86 17.62 20.75 -4.48
N VAL A 87 18.63 21.54 -4.15
CA VAL A 87 19.04 21.85 -2.77
C VAL A 87 18.14 22.90 -2.13
N ASP A 88 17.71 23.90 -2.89
CA ASP A 88 16.90 25.01 -2.41
C ASP A 88 15.42 24.59 -2.30
N TRP A 89 14.92 24.41 -1.07
CA TRP A 89 13.51 24.14 -0.82
C TRP A 89 12.71 25.43 -0.65
N HIS A 90 11.86 25.74 -1.62
CA HIS A 90 10.93 26.86 -1.53
C HIS A 90 9.49 26.35 -1.59
N PRO A 91 8.65 26.54 -0.55
CA PRO A 91 7.31 25.95 -0.51
C PRO A 91 6.38 26.43 -1.63
N PHE A 92 6.62 27.64 -2.17
CA PHE A 92 5.75 28.29 -3.15
C PHE A 92 6.46 28.83 -4.41
N LYS A 93 7.79 28.73 -4.51
CA LYS A 93 8.59 29.35 -5.59
C LYS A 93 9.73 28.46 -6.08
N GLU A 94 9.38 27.32 -6.67
CA GLU A 94 10.32 26.50 -7.44
C GLU A 94 9.99 26.68 -8.92
N VAL A 95 10.43 27.79 -9.49
CA VAL A 95 10.33 28.01 -10.94
C VAL A 95 11.61 27.48 -11.57
N PRO A 96 11.55 26.62 -12.61
CA PRO A 96 12.75 26.19 -13.30
C PRO A 96 13.58 27.37 -13.80
N PRO A 97 14.92 27.31 -13.72
CA PRO A 97 15.79 28.30 -14.32
C PRO A 97 15.41 28.53 -15.79
N ARG A 98 15.25 29.78 -16.19
CA ARG A 98 14.76 30.15 -17.54
C ARG A 98 15.87 30.59 -18.46
N THR A 99 16.96 31.12 -17.91
CA THR A 99 18.15 31.55 -18.67
C THR A 99 19.31 30.58 -18.46
N GLU A 100 20.25 30.58 -19.39
CA GLU A 100 21.45 29.75 -19.31
C GLU A 100 22.33 30.13 -18.10
N GLU A 101 22.43 31.42 -17.81
CA GLU A 101 23.13 31.95 -16.62
C GLU A 101 22.56 31.38 -15.32
N GLN A 102 21.22 31.34 -15.17
CA GLN A 102 20.58 30.76 -13.99
C GLN A 102 20.83 29.25 -13.88
N TRP A 103 20.88 28.54 -15.01
CA TRP A 103 21.22 27.12 -15.02
C TRP A 103 22.67 26.88 -14.59
N LEU A 104 23.59 27.76 -14.98
CA LEU A 104 24.98 27.69 -14.55
C LEU A 104 25.11 27.99 -13.06
N GLU A 105 24.41 29.00 -12.52
CA GLU A 105 24.39 29.29 -11.09
C GLU A 105 23.91 28.10 -10.24
N GLU A 106 22.78 27.47 -10.64
CA GLU A 106 22.28 26.26 -9.96
C GLU A 106 23.24 25.08 -10.11
N PHE A 107 23.92 24.97 -11.25
CA PHE A 107 24.93 23.93 -11.46
C PHE A 107 26.18 24.14 -10.60
N GLU A 108 26.64 25.39 -10.45
CA GLU A 108 27.74 25.73 -9.55
C GLU A 108 27.40 25.44 -8.08
N LYS A 109 26.14 25.70 -7.66
CA LYS A 109 25.68 25.24 -6.35
C LYS A 109 25.74 23.72 -6.25
N TYR A 110 25.24 23.00 -7.24
CA TYR A 110 25.22 21.54 -7.26
C TYR A 110 26.62 20.93 -7.15
N LYS A 111 27.64 21.53 -7.78
CA LYS A 111 29.05 21.11 -7.66
C LYS A 111 29.61 21.15 -6.24
N GLN A 112 29.04 21.97 -5.36
CA GLN A 112 29.47 22.06 -3.96
C GLN A 112 28.96 20.89 -3.11
N PHE A 113 28.06 20.06 -3.65
CA PHE A 113 27.51 18.91 -2.93
C PHE A 113 28.29 17.63 -3.27
N PRO A 114 28.52 16.74 -2.29
CA PRO A 114 29.26 15.51 -2.55
C PRO A 114 28.55 14.52 -3.51
N GLU A 115 27.27 14.75 -3.84
CA GLU A 115 26.57 13.99 -4.88
C GLU A 115 27.17 14.23 -6.27
N TYR A 116 27.66 15.44 -6.56
CA TYR A 116 28.33 15.74 -7.83
C TYR A 116 29.56 14.85 -8.04
N GLU A 117 30.42 14.74 -7.02
CA GLU A 117 31.61 13.89 -7.06
C GLU A 117 31.26 12.41 -7.23
N HIS A 118 30.15 11.97 -6.62
CA HIS A 118 29.67 10.60 -6.79
C HIS A 118 29.26 10.30 -8.24
N VAL A 119 28.47 11.17 -8.86
CA VAL A 119 28.03 10.98 -10.25
C VAL A 119 29.22 11.05 -11.21
N VAL A 120 30.17 11.97 -10.98
CA VAL A 120 31.41 12.02 -11.77
C VAL A 120 32.22 10.72 -11.63
N ARG A 121 32.28 10.14 -10.44
CA ARG A 121 32.98 8.87 -10.21
C ARG A 121 32.30 7.67 -10.88
N GLU A 122 30.96 7.62 -10.89
CA GLU A 122 30.22 6.49 -11.49
C GLU A 122 30.03 6.60 -13.00
N HIS A 123 29.81 7.82 -13.50
CA HIS A 123 29.45 8.08 -14.90
C HIS A 123 30.55 8.80 -15.70
N GLY A 124 31.67 9.15 -15.07
CA GLY A 124 32.85 9.77 -15.70
C GLY A 124 32.77 11.29 -15.82
N GLU A 125 31.60 11.84 -16.14
CA GLU A 125 31.37 13.28 -16.25
C GLU A 125 29.98 13.69 -15.80
N MET A 126 29.85 14.95 -15.37
CA MET A 126 28.57 15.59 -15.12
C MET A 126 28.42 16.80 -16.04
N THR A 127 27.66 16.62 -17.12
CA THR A 127 27.36 17.69 -18.09
C THR A 127 26.16 18.54 -17.64
N LEU A 128 26.10 19.79 -18.10
CA LEU A 128 24.96 20.67 -17.81
C LEU A 128 23.62 20.08 -18.31
N SER A 129 23.64 19.34 -19.43
CA SER A 129 22.46 18.62 -19.93
C SER A 129 21.99 17.51 -19.01
N ARG A 130 22.93 16.75 -18.42
CA ARG A 130 22.60 15.72 -17.44
C ARG A 130 22.05 16.34 -16.16
N PHE A 131 22.65 17.44 -15.70
CA PHE A 131 22.15 18.21 -14.56
C PHE A 131 20.72 18.71 -14.79
N LYS A 132 20.43 19.32 -15.94
CA LYS A 132 19.07 19.76 -16.31
C LYS A 132 18.07 18.60 -16.25
N PHE A 133 18.44 17.43 -16.75
CA PHE A 133 17.57 16.24 -16.72
C PHE A 133 17.24 15.80 -15.28
N ILE A 134 18.26 15.62 -14.43
CA ILE A 134 18.03 15.21 -13.03
C ILE A 134 17.23 16.26 -12.26
N TRP A 135 17.53 17.54 -12.47
CA TRP A 135 16.82 18.66 -11.86
C TRP A 135 15.33 18.66 -12.26
N HIS A 136 15.02 18.45 -13.55
CA HIS A 136 13.63 18.39 -14.02
C HIS A 136 12.85 17.19 -13.47
N MET A 137 13.51 16.04 -13.29
CA MET A 137 12.89 14.87 -12.67
C MET A 137 12.47 15.17 -11.23
N GLU A 138 13.37 15.75 -10.44
CA GLU A 138 13.08 16.10 -9.05
C GLU A 138 11.99 17.17 -8.94
N TRP A 139 12.12 18.24 -9.72
CA TRP A 139 11.12 19.31 -9.79
C TRP A 139 9.75 18.77 -10.19
N GLY A 140 9.70 17.91 -11.21
CA GLY A 140 8.48 17.27 -11.68
C GLY A 140 7.82 16.43 -10.59
N HIS A 141 8.62 15.65 -9.85
CA HIS A 141 8.13 14.86 -8.72
C HIS A 141 7.55 15.74 -7.59
N ARG A 142 8.25 16.81 -7.20
CA ARG A 142 7.77 17.78 -6.19
C ARG A 142 6.48 18.46 -6.62
N GLN A 143 6.41 18.92 -7.87
CA GLN A 143 5.24 19.59 -8.41
C GLN A 143 4.04 18.64 -8.53
N TRP A 144 4.28 17.36 -8.83
CA TRP A 144 3.24 16.32 -8.82
C TRP A 144 2.67 16.10 -7.42
N GLY A 145 3.53 16.09 -6.39
CA GLY A 145 3.10 16.04 -4.98
C GLY A 145 2.19 17.22 -4.59
N ARG A 146 2.54 18.45 -5.03
CA ARG A 146 1.69 19.64 -4.81
C ARG A 146 0.34 19.51 -5.55
N LEU A 147 0.36 19.03 -6.79
CA LEU A 147 -0.85 18.80 -7.58
C LEU A 147 -1.79 17.83 -6.86
N ILE A 148 -1.27 16.73 -6.28
CA ILE A 148 -2.07 15.80 -5.46
C ILE A 148 -2.72 16.53 -4.28
N GLY A 149 -1.96 17.37 -3.56
CA GLY A 149 -2.48 18.15 -2.44
C GLY A 149 -3.67 19.04 -2.85
N VAL A 150 -3.54 19.77 -3.96
CA VAL A 150 -4.59 20.66 -4.47
C VAL A 150 -5.79 19.88 -5.03
N ALA A 151 -5.54 18.86 -5.85
CA ALA A 151 -6.55 17.99 -6.45
C ALA A 151 -7.33 17.18 -5.41
N TYR A 152 -6.75 16.96 -4.23
CA TYR A 152 -7.44 16.41 -3.08
C TYR A 152 -8.21 17.49 -2.31
N ALA A 153 -7.53 18.57 -1.89
CA ALA A 153 -8.08 19.54 -0.95
C ALA A 153 -9.30 20.29 -1.51
N ILE A 154 -9.26 20.70 -2.78
CA ILE A 154 -10.36 21.47 -3.39
C ILE A 154 -11.64 20.63 -3.47
N PRO A 155 -11.67 19.44 -4.11
CA PRO A 155 -12.88 18.63 -4.14
C PRO A 155 -13.31 18.13 -2.75
N ALA A 156 -12.36 17.79 -1.86
CA ALA A 156 -12.67 17.40 -0.49
C ALA A 156 -13.43 18.51 0.25
N ALA A 157 -12.96 19.76 0.19
CA ALA A 157 -13.62 20.90 0.82
C ALA A 157 -15.01 21.16 0.20
N LEU A 158 -15.12 21.13 -1.13
CA LEU A 158 -16.39 21.32 -1.84
C LEU A 158 -17.43 20.25 -1.48
N PHE A 159 -17.03 18.98 -1.44
CA PHE A 159 -17.92 17.88 -1.06
C PHE A 159 -18.31 17.93 0.42
N TRP A 160 -17.39 18.37 1.28
CA TRP A 160 -17.68 18.55 2.70
C TRP A 160 -18.69 19.68 2.93
N TYR A 161 -18.49 20.83 2.29
CA TYR A 161 -19.40 21.98 2.35
C TYR A 161 -20.80 21.63 1.80
N LYS A 162 -20.86 20.90 0.69
CA LYS A 162 -22.13 20.44 0.08
C LYS A 162 -22.82 19.30 0.85
N GLY A 163 -22.23 18.82 1.95
CA GLY A 163 -22.81 17.74 2.75
C GLY A 163 -22.81 16.37 2.05
N TYR A 164 -21.92 16.15 1.08
CA TYR A 164 -21.86 14.91 0.30
C TYR A 164 -21.24 13.73 1.07
N PHE A 165 -20.75 13.96 2.28
CA PHE A 165 -20.13 12.95 3.13
C PHE A 165 -20.99 12.61 4.34
N ASN A 166 -21.21 11.31 4.56
CA ASN A 166 -21.72 10.80 5.83
C ASN A 166 -20.61 10.78 6.91
N LYS A 167 -20.96 10.49 8.17
CA LYS A 167 -20.00 10.50 9.30
C LYS A 167 -18.79 9.59 9.06
N GLY A 168 -19.00 8.41 8.47
CA GLY A 168 -17.93 7.46 8.17
C GLY A 168 -16.98 7.99 7.09
N MET A 169 -17.54 8.58 6.03
CA MET A 169 -16.74 9.15 4.95
C MET A 169 -15.95 10.38 5.40
N LYS A 170 -16.52 11.23 6.26
CA LYS A 170 -15.81 12.39 6.86
C LYS A 170 -14.53 11.96 7.59
N ILE A 171 -14.62 10.90 8.40
CA ILE A 171 -13.45 10.35 9.10
C ILE A 171 -12.41 9.83 8.10
N ARG A 172 -12.83 9.07 7.08
CA ARG A 172 -11.89 8.54 6.06
C ARG A 172 -11.22 9.66 5.28
N VAL A 173 -11.97 10.67 4.84
CA VAL A 173 -11.44 11.84 4.16
C VAL A 173 -10.40 12.52 5.06
N ALA A 174 -10.73 12.81 6.33
CA ALA A 174 -9.74 13.39 7.26
C ALA A 174 -8.47 12.53 7.39
N CYS A 175 -8.58 11.20 7.47
CA CYS A 175 -7.43 10.30 7.46
C CYS A 175 -6.60 10.40 6.16
N TYR A 176 -7.24 10.52 4.99
CA TYR A 176 -6.52 10.71 3.72
C TYR A 176 -5.77 12.03 3.68
N GLY A 177 -6.40 13.11 4.14
CA GLY A 177 -5.74 14.42 4.26
C GLY A 177 -4.53 14.39 5.19
N ALA A 178 -4.66 13.72 6.34
CA ALA A 178 -3.54 13.51 7.25
C ALA A 178 -2.40 12.70 6.62
N LEU A 179 -2.73 11.62 5.89
CA LEU A 179 -1.74 10.82 5.17
C LEU A 179 -1.04 11.61 4.05
N ILE A 180 -1.77 12.44 3.29
CA ILE A 180 -1.17 13.33 2.27
C ILE A 180 -0.24 14.35 2.93
N GLY A 181 -0.66 14.98 4.03
CA GLY A 181 0.20 15.90 4.78
C GLY A 181 1.45 15.20 5.31
N PHE A 182 1.30 13.98 5.82
CA PHE A 182 2.41 13.15 6.26
C PHE A 182 3.34 12.74 5.12
N GLN A 183 2.83 12.47 3.91
CA GLN A 183 3.66 12.25 2.71
C GLN A 183 4.55 13.46 2.44
N GLY A 184 3.96 14.67 2.40
CA GLY A 184 4.71 15.90 2.18
C GLY A 184 5.80 16.13 3.24
N LEU A 185 5.46 15.87 4.52
CA LEU A 185 6.42 15.98 5.63
C LEU A 185 7.56 14.96 5.51
N LEU A 186 7.26 13.70 5.18
CA LEU A 186 8.27 12.67 4.96
C LEU A 186 9.16 13.00 3.76
N GLY A 187 8.59 13.47 2.65
CA GLY A 187 9.36 13.87 1.47
C GLY A 187 10.31 15.03 1.76
N TRP A 188 9.84 16.06 2.47
CA TRP A 188 10.70 17.15 2.94
C TRP A 188 11.80 16.66 3.87
N TYR A 189 11.46 15.79 4.83
CA TYR A 189 12.44 15.23 5.76
C TYR A 189 13.51 14.39 5.04
N MET A 190 13.13 13.60 4.03
CA MET A 190 14.05 12.83 3.19
C MET A 190 15.10 13.74 2.55
N VAL A 191 14.68 14.78 1.84
CA VAL A 191 15.59 15.73 1.17
C VAL A 191 16.50 16.42 2.19
N ARG A 192 15.91 17.06 3.22
CA ARG A 192 16.69 17.78 4.24
C ARG A 192 17.73 16.90 4.92
N SER A 193 17.40 15.63 5.12
CA SER A 193 18.29 14.67 5.76
C SER A 193 19.36 14.10 4.84
N GLY A 194 19.12 14.09 3.53
CA GLY A 194 20.08 13.65 2.50
C GLY A 194 21.13 14.71 2.17
N LEU A 195 20.85 15.99 2.41
CA LEU A 195 21.81 17.09 2.23
C LEU A 195 22.90 17.18 3.33
N LYS A 196 22.83 16.34 4.38
CA LYS A 196 23.85 16.33 5.45
C LYS A 196 24.99 15.38 5.08
N ALA A 197 26.23 15.80 5.29
CA ALA A 197 27.39 14.93 5.19
C ALA A 197 27.19 13.69 6.09
N PRO A 198 27.38 12.47 5.57
CA PRO A 198 27.19 11.26 6.36
C PRO A 198 28.22 11.18 7.49
N PRO A 199 27.88 10.51 8.61
CA PRO A 199 28.83 10.31 9.70
C PRO A 199 30.06 9.55 9.22
N ARG A 200 31.25 9.97 9.68
CA ARG A 200 32.49 9.22 9.46
C ARG A 200 32.33 7.78 10.00
N PRO A 201 32.70 6.73 9.24
CA PRO A 201 32.63 5.36 9.71
C PRO A 201 33.49 5.18 10.96
N ALA A 202 32.99 4.42 11.94
CA ALA A 202 33.79 4.07 13.11
C ALA A 202 34.96 3.17 12.67
N GLY A 203 36.19 3.66 12.83
CA GLY A 203 37.43 2.95 12.45
C GLY A 203 38.21 3.55 11.28
N LEU A 204 37.73 4.63 10.65
CA LEU A 204 38.54 5.40 9.68
C LEU A 204 39.56 6.29 10.42
N ASP A 205 40.80 6.39 9.92
CA ASP A 205 41.82 7.25 10.52
C ASP A 205 41.31 8.71 10.57
N PRO A 206 41.51 9.46 11.67
CA PRO A 206 41.11 10.86 11.76
C PRO A 206 41.65 11.76 10.65
N ASN A 207 42.79 11.38 10.06
CA ASN A 207 43.52 12.10 9.01
C ASN A 207 43.18 11.62 7.59
N GLU A 208 42.40 10.54 7.43
CA GLU A 208 41.89 10.13 6.13
C GLU A 208 40.68 10.99 5.72
N GLU A 209 40.74 11.51 4.49
CA GLU A 209 39.66 12.29 3.90
C GLU A 209 38.44 11.39 3.65
N PHE A 210 37.36 11.61 4.42
CA PHE A 210 36.12 10.88 4.27
C PHE A 210 35.11 11.70 3.46
N VAL A 211 35.11 11.49 2.15
CA VAL A 211 34.03 11.94 1.26
C VAL A 211 32.92 10.90 1.29
N GLY A 212 32.10 10.91 2.33
CA GLY A 212 30.95 10.01 2.38
C GLY A 212 29.82 10.49 1.46
N VAL A 213 29.14 9.57 0.77
CA VAL A 213 28.03 9.87 -0.14
C VAL A 213 26.76 10.26 0.66
N PRO A 214 26.26 11.51 0.55
CA PRO A 214 25.01 11.92 1.15
C PRO A 214 23.89 11.18 0.41
N ARG A 215 23.27 10.20 1.09
CA ARG A 215 22.15 9.45 0.53
C ARG A 215 20.98 9.51 1.49
N VAL A 216 19.78 9.64 0.93
CA VAL A 216 18.56 9.46 1.70
C VAL A 216 18.57 8.05 2.29
N SER A 217 18.43 7.95 3.61
CA SER A 217 18.39 6.65 4.29
C SER A 217 17.33 5.73 3.67
N HIS A 218 17.71 4.49 3.37
CA HIS A 218 16.81 3.46 2.81
C HIS A 218 15.55 3.26 3.66
N TYR A 219 15.66 3.43 4.99
CA TYR A 219 14.50 3.37 5.89
C TYR A 219 13.50 4.51 5.64
N ARG A 220 13.98 5.73 5.33
CA ARG A 220 13.11 6.88 5.04
C ARG A 220 12.43 6.70 3.68
N LEU A 221 13.18 6.22 2.68
CA LEU A 221 12.65 5.90 1.36
C LEU A 221 11.57 4.81 1.45
N ALA A 222 11.87 3.70 2.13
CA ALA A 222 10.92 2.61 2.34
C ALA A 222 9.67 3.08 3.09
N ALA A 223 9.83 3.91 4.13
CA ALA A 223 8.71 4.48 4.86
C ALA A 223 7.82 5.36 3.96
N HIS A 224 8.43 6.23 3.14
CA HIS A 224 7.71 7.11 2.22
C HIS A 224 6.95 6.32 1.15
N LEU A 225 7.62 5.38 0.47
CA LEU A 225 6.97 4.53 -0.53
C LEU A 225 5.86 3.67 0.08
N SER A 226 6.10 3.06 1.25
CA SER A 226 5.10 2.22 1.93
C SER A 226 3.84 3.00 2.27
N THR A 227 4.01 4.22 2.77
CA THR A 227 2.89 5.07 3.14
C THR A 227 2.16 5.65 1.92
N ALA A 228 2.87 5.90 0.82
CA ALA A 228 2.26 6.21 -0.48
C ALA A 228 1.44 5.04 -1.04
N ALA A 229 1.96 3.80 -0.93
CA ALA A 229 1.26 2.59 -1.37
C ALA A 229 0.00 2.30 -0.52
N ILE A 230 0.04 2.57 0.78
CA ILE A 230 -1.13 2.51 1.67
C ILE A 230 -2.17 3.55 1.21
N LEU A 231 -1.75 4.80 0.97
CA LEU A 231 -2.64 5.86 0.52
C LEU A 231 -3.30 5.54 -0.83
N TYR A 232 -2.51 5.04 -1.80
CA TYR A 232 -3.01 4.54 -3.08
C TYR A 232 -4.08 3.46 -2.89
N SER A 233 -3.78 2.44 -2.06
CA SER A 233 -4.69 1.33 -1.79
C SER A 233 -6.00 1.81 -1.13
N LEU A 234 -5.93 2.80 -0.25
CA LEU A 234 -7.10 3.40 0.40
C LEU A 234 -7.97 4.19 -0.58
N PHE A 235 -7.37 4.97 -1.48
CA PHE A 235 -8.12 5.66 -2.53
C PHE A 235 -8.77 4.69 -3.49
N LEU A 236 -8.02 3.68 -3.95
CA LEU A 236 -8.52 2.68 -4.88
C LEU A 236 -9.66 1.87 -4.27
N TRP A 237 -9.50 1.40 -3.02
CA TRP A 237 -10.57 0.70 -2.30
C TRP A 237 -11.80 1.60 -2.15
N SER A 238 -11.65 2.82 -1.64
CA SER A 238 -12.81 3.70 -1.45
C SER A 238 -13.46 4.12 -2.77
N GLY A 239 -12.70 4.32 -3.84
CA GLY A 239 -13.23 4.58 -5.18
C GLY A 239 -14.09 3.43 -5.67
N PHE A 240 -13.60 2.19 -5.57
CA PHE A 240 -14.40 1.00 -5.91
C PHE A 240 -15.62 0.82 -5.00
N SER A 241 -15.52 1.05 -3.69
CA SER A 241 -16.67 1.01 -2.78
C SER A 241 -17.78 2.00 -3.17
N HIS A 242 -17.43 3.12 -3.83
CA HIS A 242 -18.41 4.10 -4.32
C HIS A 242 -18.96 3.75 -5.70
N LEU A 243 -18.15 3.21 -6.61
CA LEU A 243 -18.53 2.97 -8.00
C LEU A 243 -19.15 1.59 -8.24
N LEU A 244 -18.70 0.56 -7.52
CA LEU A 244 -19.16 -0.81 -7.68
C LEU A 244 -20.31 -1.11 -6.74
N LYS A 245 -21.43 -1.58 -7.31
CA LYS A 245 -22.53 -2.14 -6.53
C LYS A 245 -22.20 -3.61 -6.26
N HIS A 246 -21.98 -3.96 -5.00
CA HIS A 246 -21.75 -5.36 -4.64
C HIS A 246 -23.07 -6.13 -4.71
N PRO A 247 -23.14 -7.23 -5.50
CA PRO A 247 -24.31 -8.08 -5.48
C PRO A 247 -24.47 -8.73 -4.10
N ASN A 248 -25.71 -9.06 -3.72
CA ASN A 248 -25.96 -9.75 -2.47
C ASN A 248 -25.40 -11.16 -2.54
N ILE A 249 -24.20 -11.36 -1.97
CA ILE A 249 -23.58 -12.67 -1.89
C ILE A 249 -24.12 -13.38 -0.65
N VAL A 250 -24.76 -14.51 -0.91
CA VAL A 250 -25.12 -15.47 0.11
C VAL A 250 -23.85 -16.02 0.75
N ARG A 251 -23.71 -15.91 2.08
CA ARG A 251 -22.56 -16.48 2.79
C ARG A 251 -22.53 -18.01 2.62
N PHE A 252 -21.44 -18.52 2.08
CA PHE A 252 -21.09 -19.94 2.03
C PHE A 252 -19.76 -20.17 2.78
N PRO A 253 -19.50 -21.38 3.32
CA PRO A 253 -18.39 -21.61 4.25
C PRO A 253 -17.01 -21.27 3.68
N GLN A 254 -16.80 -21.45 2.37
CA GLN A 254 -15.55 -21.15 1.68
C GLN A 254 -15.26 -19.64 1.53
N VAL A 255 -16.24 -18.75 1.75
CA VAL A 255 -16.03 -17.28 1.73
C VAL A 255 -14.98 -16.86 2.76
N ARG A 256 -14.88 -17.55 3.90
CA ARG A 256 -13.85 -17.26 4.90
C ARG A 256 -12.46 -17.52 4.36
N ASN A 257 -12.24 -18.66 3.72
CA ASN A 257 -10.95 -19.04 3.16
C ASN A 257 -10.55 -18.11 2.00
N LEU A 258 -11.52 -17.73 1.14
CA LEU A 258 -11.28 -16.76 0.07
C LEU A 258 -10.89 -15.37 0.61
N LYS A 259 -11.52 -14.92 1.70
CA LYS A 259 -11.14 -13.67 2.38
C LYS A 259 -9.75 -13.75 2.98
N ILE A 260 -9.45 -14.85 3.69
CA ILE A 260 -8.12 -15.08 4.25
C ILE A 260 -7.08 -15.05 3.13
N LEU A 261 -7.29 -15.81 2.06
CA LEU A 261 -6.39 -15.82 0.90
C LEU A 261 -6.21 -14.42 0.31
N GLY A 262 -7.29 -13.68 0.07
CA GLY A 262 -7.22 -12.33 -0.47
C GLY A 262 -6.51 -11.32 0.46
N HIS A 263 -6.67 -11.44 1.78
CA HIS A 263 -5.92 -10.63 2.75
C HIS A 263 -4.45 -11.05 2.82
N SER A 264 -4.16 -12.35 2.77
CA SER A 264 -2.80 -12.88 2.75
C SER A 264 -2.03 -12.45 1.50
N THR A 265 -2.65 -12.47 0.31
CA THR A 265 -2.01 -11.99 -0.92
C THR A 265 -1.68 -10.51 -0.86
N LYS A 266 -2.59 -9.67 -0.31
CA LYS A 266 -2.33 -8.24 -0.09
C LYS A 266 -1.18 -8.01 0.88
N ALA A 267 -1.17 -8.76 1.99
CA ALA A 267 -0.10 -8.69 2.97
C ALA A 267 1.25 -9.10 2.34
N LEU A 268 1.26 -10.18 1.54
CA LEU A 268 2.46 -10.63 0.85
C LEU A 268 2.99 -9.59 -0.15
N MET A 269 2.12 -8.97 -0.95
CA MET A 269 2.52 -7.90 -1.87
C MET A 269 3.09 -6.69 -1.14
N PHE A 270 2.47 -6.29 -0.02
CA PHE A 270 2.97 -5.19 0.79
C PHE A 270 4.31 -5.51 1.46
N THR A 271 4.46 -6.74 1.97
CA THR A 271 5.74 -7.24 2.47
C THR A 271 6.77 -7.27 1.36
N ALA A 272 6.44 -7.75 0.15
CA ALA A 272 7.36 -7.75 -0.99
C ALA A 272 7.81 -6.33 -1.39
N LEU A 273 6.93 -5.34 -1.32
CA LEU A 273 7.30 -3.93 -1.54
C LEU A 273 8.29 -3.43 -0.48
N ILE A 274 8.04 -3.70 0.80
CA ILE A 274 8.96 -3.33 1.89
C ILE A 274 10.30 -4.05 1.73
N PHE A 275 10.25 -5.35 1.42
CA PHE A 275 11.45 -6.16 1.23
C PHE A 275 12.22 -5.71 0.00
N GLY A 276 11.59 -5.35 -1.12
CA GLY A 276 12.27 -4.82 -2.30
C GLY A 276 13.12 -3.58 -2.00
N GLU A 277 12.60 -2.66 -1.19
CA GLU A 277 13.31 -1.44 -0.78
C GLU A 277 14.44 -1.70 0.23
N ILE A 278 14.27 -2.70 1.09
CA ILE A 278 15.28 -3.10 2.10
C ILE A 278 16.34 -4.04 1.50
N PHE A 279 16.00 -4.88 0.51
CA PHE A 279 16.87 -5.92 -0.05
C PHE A 279 17.75 -5.45 -1.21
N TYR A 280 17.64 -4.21 -1.68
CA TYR A 280 18.76 -3.56 -2.39
C TYR A 280 20.05 -3.47 -1.52
N LEU A 281 19.98 -3.86 -0.23
CA LEU A 281 21.12 -4.07 0.67
C LEU A 281 21.76 -5.48 0.56
N PHE A 282 21.10 -6.47 -0.06
CA PHE A 282 21.59 -7.87 -0.17
C PHE A 282 21.44 -8.40 -1.60
N ASN A 283 22.48 -8.19 -2.40
CA ASN A 283 22.53 -8.34 -3.86
C ASN A 283 22.45 -9.79 -4.42
N CYS A 284 21.70 -10.73 -3.84
CA CYS A 284 21.71 -12.12 -4.37
C CYS A 284 20.43 -12.98 -4.20
N ILE A 285 19.36 -12.53 -3.53
CA ILE A 285 18.20 -13.42 -3.22
C ILE A 285 16.87 -12.96 -3.85
N GLY A 286 16.80 -11.72 -4.36
CA GLY A 286 15.54 -11.09 -4.81
C GLY A 286 14.94 -11.66 -6.10
N SER A 287 15.75 -12.17 -7.02
CA SER A 287 15.27 -12.75 -8.29
C SER A 287 14.49 -14.04 -8.06
N THR A 288 14.92 -14.88 -7.11
CA THR A 288 14.26 -16.15 -6.80
C THR A 288 12.89 -15.95 -6.14
N PHE A 289 12.73 -14.93 -5.29
CA PHE A 289 11.49 -14.72 -4.53
C PHE A 289 10.34 -14.14 -5.38
N MET A 290 10.63 -13.22 -6.30
CA MET A 290 9.63 -12.69 -7.24
C MET A 290 9.16 -13.75 -8.25
N ILE A 291 10.08 -14.61 -8.71
CA ILE A 291 9.73 -15.77 -9.55
C ILE A 291 8.83 -16.74 -8.77
N SER A 292 9.14 -17.03 -7.50
CA SER A 292 8.31 -17.90 -6.67
C SER A 292 6.91 -17.33 -6.40
N ILE A 293 6.73 -16.01 -6.27
CA ILE A 293 5.39 -15.42 -6.10
C ILE A 293 4.57 -15.53 -7.39
N VAL A 294 5.19 -15.27 -8.54
CA VAL A 294 4.52 -15.43 -9.85
C VAL A 294 4.18 -16.89 -10.11
N GLU A 295 5.06 -17.82 -9.76
CA GLU A 295 4.78 -19.26 -9.81
C GLU A 295 3.65 -19.65 -8.85
N ILE A 296 3.63 -19.17 -7.61
CA ILE A 296 2.55 -19.48 -6.65
C ILE A 296 1.20 -18.94 -7.15
N VAL A 297 1.16 -17.73 -7.72
CA VAL A 297 -0.07 -17.13 -8.24
C VAL A 297 -0.54 -17.83 -9.52
N THR A 298 0.38 -18.22 -10.41
CA THR A 298 0.04 -18.95 -11.64
C THR A 298 -0.38 -20.40 -11.34
N HIS A 299 0.25 -21.07 -10.37
CA HIS A 299 -0.11 -22.44 -9.97
C HIS A 299 -1.48 -22.50 -9.26
N GLN A 300 -1.84 -21.47 -8.47
CA GLN A 300 -3.19 -21.34 -7.88
C GLN A 300 -4.28 -21.16 -8.96
N SER A 301 -3.97 -20.45 -10.05
CA SER A 301 -4.90 -20.27 -11.17
C SER A 301 -5.14 -21.56 -11.96
N TRP A 302 -4.12 -22.42 -12.07
CA TRP A 302 -4.22 -23.70 -12.76
C TRP A 302 -5.04 -24.72 -11.96
N PHE A 303 -4.84 -24.77 -10.64
CA PHE A 303 -5.63 -25.65 -9.75
C PHE A 303 -7.12 -25.28 -9.73
N ALA A 304 -7.43 -23.97 -9.74
CA ALA A 304 -8.80 -23.48 -9.82
C ALA A 304 -9.48 -23.82 -11.16
N LYS A 305 -8.70 -23.86 -12.26
CA LYS A 305 -9.20 -24.20 -13.60
C LYS A 305 -9.46 -25.70 -13.75
N LYS A 306 -8.66 -26.56 -13.10
CA LYS A 306 -8.83 -28.02 -13.15
C LYS A 306 -10.05 -28.51 -12.35
N LEU A 307 -10.35 -27.87 -11.22
CA LEU A 307 -11.53 -28.19 -10.38
C LEU A 307 -12.88 -27.82 -11.02
N LEU A 308 -12.89 -26.98 -12.06
CA LEU A 308 -14.10 -26.56 -12.78
C LEU A 308 -14.38 -27.39 -14.04
N ILE A 309 -13.49 -28.31 -14.42
CA ILE A 309 -13.63 -29.16 -15.61
C ILE A 309 -14.02 -30.61 -15.22
N GLU A 310 -13.88 -30.98 -13.95
CA GLU A 310 -14.14 -32.34 -13.44
C GLU A 310 -15.39 -32.46 -12.53
N ASN A 311 -16.29 -31.47 -12.50
CA ASN A 311 -17.64 -31.57 -11.92
C ASN A 311 -18.68 -30.96 -12.85
#